data_AF-A0A0D2M3U0-F1
#
_entry.id   AF-A0A0D2M3U0-F1
#
_cell.length_a   1.000
_cell.length_b   1.000
_cell.length_c   1.000
_cell.angle_alpha   90.00
_cell.angle_beta   90.00
_cell.angle_gamma   90.00
#
_symmetry.space_group_name_H-M   'P 1'
#
loop_
_entity.id
_entity.type
_entity.pdbx_description
1 polymer ?
#
loop_
_entity_poly.entity_id
_entity_poly.type
_entity_poly.pdbx_seq_one_letter_code
_entity_poly.pdbx_strand_id
1 'polypeptide(L)'
;MANYYHEARAHTKKLKLMQEEGAKRRDRRLDAKAEAGVVEDPMQLLLIDGRSCKLHRNAEQHAALERGDGLIPWNGAQDNLIDRFDGRALLDFYRDPPPGARQEKTHQEERLDELLNGEEPLTHGGLGAPGPGLMNTGGPAGEAAPLHLF
;
A
#
# COMPACT_ATOMS: atom_id res chain seq x y z
N MET A 1 -19.95 -17.21 -58.05
CA MET A 1 -19.75 -17.71 -56.67
C MET A 1 -18.29 -17.97 -56.28
N ALA A 2 -17.30 -18.00 -57.19
CA ALA A 2 -15.91 -18.32 -56.85
C ALA A 2 -15.15 -17.17 -56.13
N ASN A 3 -15.54 -15.91 -56.35
CA ASN A 3 -14.80 -14.74 -55.86
C ASN A 3 -14.88 -14.55 -54.33
N TYR A 4 -16.03 -14.90 -53.72
CA TYR A 4 -16.27 -14.79 -52.28
C TYR A 4 -15.28 -15.62 -51.44
N TYR A 5 -14.99 -16.84 -51.89
CA TYR A 5 -14.06 -17.74 -51.19
C TYR A 5 -12.60 -17.30 -51.30
N HIS A 6 -12.24 -16.55 -52.34
CA HIS A 6 -10.90 -16.00 -52.49
C HIS A 6 -10.72 -14.75 -51.62
N GLU A 7 -11.71 -13.87 -51.57
CA GLU A 7 -11.72 -12.68 -50.71
C GLU A 7 -11.74 -13.06 -49.22
N ALA A 8 -12.54 -14.04 -48.81
CA ALA A 8 -12.56 -14.55 -47.44
C ALA A 8 -11.20 -15.16 -47.01
N ARG A 9 -10.52 -15.86 -47.93
CA ARG A 9 -9.16 -16.40 -47.68
C ARG A 9 -8.09 -15.31 -47.61
N ALA A 10 -8.19 -14.27 -48.44
CA ALA A 10 -7.30 -13.11 -48.36
C ALA A 10 -7.47 -12.35 -47.03
N HIS A 11 -8.72 -12.17 -46.58
CA HIS A 11 -9.03 -11.49 -45.33
C HIS A 11 -8.50 -12.25 -44.10
N THR A 12 -8.74 -13.57 -44.05
CA THR A 12 -8.22 -14.43 -42.98
C THR A 12 -6.69 -14.47 -42.95
N LYS A 13 -6.03 -14.50 -44.11
CA LYS A 13 -4.56 -14.38 -44.20
C LYS A 13 -4.06 -13.04 -43.67
N LYS A 14 -4.73 -11.93 -44.01
CA LYS A 14 -4.40 -10.59 -43.53
C LYS A 14 -4.56 -10.47 -42.00
N LEU A 15 -5.64 -11.02 -41.45
CA LEU A 15 -5.86 -11.05 -40.00
C LEU A 15 -4.78 -11.83 -39.27
N LYS A 16 -4.39 -13.01 -39.78
CA LYS A 16 -3.30 -13.82 -39.21
C LYS A 16 -1.97 -13.07 -39.23
N LEU A 17 -1.63 -12.44 -40.35
CA LEU A 17 -0.42 -11.65 -40.47
C LEU A 17 -0.41 -10.47 -39.48
N MET A 18 -1.53 -9.78 -39.32
CA MET A 18 -1.67 -8.71 -38.33
C MET A 18 -1.52 -9.22 -36.88
N GLN A 19 -2.04 -10.42 -36.59
CA GLN A 19 -1.88 -11.06 -35.29
C GLN A 19 -0.42 -11.47 -35.02
N GLU A 20 0.26 -12.05 -36.00
CA GLU A 20 1.67 -12.44 -35.93
C GLU A 20 2.57 -11.21 -35.74
N GLU A 21 2.33 -10.13 -36.48
CA GLU A 21 3.03 -8.85 -36.30
C GLU A 21 2.74 -8.22 -34.94
N GLY A 22 1.50 -8.33 -34.45
CA GLY A 22 1.10 -7.91 -33.11
C GLY A 22 1.83 -8.67 -32.01
N ALA A 23 1.88 -10.00 -32.12
CA ALA A 23 2.59 -10.88 -31.21
C ALA A 23 4.09 -10.57 -31.19
N LYS A 24 4.74 -10.47 -32.36
CA LYS A 24 6.15 -10.12 -32.48
C LYS A 24 6.48 -8.75 -31.88
N ARG A 25 5.58 -7.77 -32.00
CA ARG A 25 5.73 -6.44 -31.39
C ARG A 25 5.56 -6.48 -29.88
N ARG A 26 4.64 -7.30 -29.37
CA ARG A 26 4.49 -7.54 -27.92
C ARG A 26 5.73 -8.23 -27.37
N ASP A 27 6.22 -9.27 -28.03
CA ASP A 27 7.38 -10.03 -27.58
C ASP A 27 8.63 -9.13 -27.56
N ARG A 28 8.83 -8.28 -28.58
CA ARG A 28 9.89 -7.24 -28.55
C ARG A 28 9.74 -6.26 -27.39
N ARG A 29 8.52 -5.87 -27.01
CA ARG A 29 8.29 -5.03 -25.82
C ARG A 29 8.64 -5.77 -24.53
N LEU A 30 8.35 -7.06 -24.46
CA LEU A 30 8.71 -7.90 -23.31
C LEU A 30 10.23 -8.07 -23.21
N ASP A 31 10.88 -8.35 -24.33
CA ASP A 31 12.35 -8.49 -24.40
C ASP A 31 13.03 -7.17 -24.03
N ALA A 32 12.58 -6.04 -24.59
CA ALA A 32 13.11 -4.72 -24.24
C ALA A 32 12.88 -4.38 -22.76
N LYS A 33 11.73 -4.77 -22.19
CA LYS A 33 11.44 -4.59 -20.76
C LYS A 33 12.31 -5.51 -19.87
N ALA A 34 12.58 -6.73 -20.32
CA ALA A 34 13.45 -7.68 -19.62
C ALA A 34 14.94 -7.26 -19.71
N GLU A 35 15.39 -6.80 -20.88
CA GLU A 35 16.76 -6.32 -21.14
C GLU A 35 17.04 -5.01 -20.40
N ALA A 36 16.05 -4.11 -20.29
CA ALA A 36 16.19 -2.91 -19.50
C ALA A 36 16.49 -3.21 -18.02
N GLY A 37 16.18 -4.41 -17.51
CA GLY A 37 16.50 -4.81 -16.13
C GLY A 37 15.80 -4.00 -15.04
N VAL A 38 14.95 -3.05 -15.44
CA VAL A 38 14.35 -2.06 -14.55
C VAL A 38 12.93 -2.51 -14.25
N VAL A 39 12.69 -2.90 -12.99
CA VAL A 39 11.43 -2.58 -12.34
C VAL A 39 11.30 -1.08 -12.47
N GLU A 40 10.66 -0.58 -13.54
CA GLU A 40 10.47 0.86 -13.75
C GLU A 40 10.02 1.42 -12.41
N ASP A 41 10.86 2.30 -11.84
CA ASP A 41 10.56 2.97 -10.60
C ASP A 41 9.11 3.45 -10.76
N PRO A 42 8.17 3.07 -9.86
CA PRO A 42 6.77 3.43 -10.02
C PRO A 42 6.55 4.93 -10.26
N MET A 43 7.51 5.78 -9.87
CA MET A 43 7.55 7.19 -10.22
C MET A 43 7.65 7.48 -11.73
N GLN A 44 8.34 6.65 -12.52
CA GLN A 44 8.48 6.78 -13.98
C GLN A 44 7.19 6.47 -14.74
N LEU A 45 6.27 5.72 -14.12
CA LEU A 45 4.93 5.45 -14.63
C LEU A 45 3.89 6.50 -14.21
N LEU A 46 4.26 7.43 -13.31
CA LEU A 46 3.34 8.45 -12.83
C LEU A 46 3.14 9.53 -13.89
N LEU A 47 2.01 9.44 -14.60
CA LEU A 47 1.55 10.51 -15.46
C LEU A 47 0.66 11.47 -14.67
N ILE A 48 1.12 12.69 -14.48
CA ILE A 48 0.33 13.77 -13.88
C ILE A 48 -0.38 14.52 -15.00
N ASP A 49 -1.71 14.32 -15.13
CA ASP A 49 -2.57 15.16 -15.97
C ASP A 49 -3.26 16.22 -15.10
N GLY A 50 -3.26 17.47 -15.57
CA GLY A 50 -3.78 18.62 -14.85
C GLY A 50 -4.70 19.44 -15.72
N ARG A 51 -5.87 19.82 -15.18
CA ARG A 51 -6.81 20.76 -15.81
C ARG A 51 -6.97 21.98 -14.92
N SER A 52 -7.23 23.14 -15.52
CA SER A 52 -7.57 24.34 -14.76
C SER A 52 -8.87 24.09 -13.97
N CYS A 53 -8.78 24.07 -12.64
CA CYS A 53 -9.93 24.04 -11.76
C CYS A 53 -9.94 25.32 -10.91
N LYS A 54 -11.14 25.86 -10.66
CA LYS A 54 -11.32 26.94 -9.68
C LYS A 54 -11.66 26.29 -8.35
N LEU A 55 -10.77 26.44 -7.37
CA LEU A 55 -11.03 25.96 -6.02
C LEU A 55 -11.98 26.93 -5.32
N HIS A 56 -13.23 26.52 -5.14
CA HIS A 56 -14.21 27.28 -4.37
C HIS A 56 -14.08 26.89 -2.90
N ARG A 57 -13.41 27.72 -2.10
CA ARG A 57 -13.35 27.52 -0.65
C ARG A 57 -14.69 27.92 -0.03
N ASN A 58 -15.45 26.95 0.42
CA ASN A 58 -16.68 27.20 1.16
C ASN A 58 -16.37 27.38 2.66
N ALA A 59 -16.27 28.64 3.09
CA ALA A 59 -15.97 28.97 4.49
C ALA A 59 -17.09 28.52 5.44
N GLU A 60 -18.35 28.54 5.00
CA GLU A 60 -19.49 28.09 5.81
C GLU A 60 -19.43 26.57 6.02
N GLN A 61 -19.14 25.80 4.97
CA GLN A 61 -18.96 24.36 5.07
C GLN A 61 -17.79 23.99 5.97
N HIS A 62 -16.67 24.73 5.89
CA HIS A 62 -15.55 24.55 6.81
C HIS A 62 -15.98 24.83 8.26
N ALA A 63 -16.65 25.94 8.52
CA ALA A 63 -17.13 26.27 9.86
C ALA A 63 -18.14 25.25 10.39
N ALA A 64 -19.00 24.68 9.53
CA ALA A 64 -19.94 23.62 9.90
C ALA A 64 -19.22 22.31 10.24
N LEU A 65 -18.15 21.97 9.52
CA LEU A 65 -17.30 20.82 9.84
C LEU A 65 -16.64 20.98 11.20
N GLU A 66 -16.05 22.16 11.46
CA GLU A 66 -15.39 22.46 12.75
C GLU A 66 -16.36 22.44 13.93
N ARG A 67 -17.63 22.79 13.71
CA ARG A 67 -18.69 22.66 14.73
C ARG A 67 -19.19 21.23 14.91
N GLY A 68 -18.87 20.32 14.00
CA GLY A 68 -19.38 18.96 14.00
C GLY A 68 -20.84 18.85 13.56
N ASP A 69 -21.39 19.83 12.84
CA ASP A 69 -22.81 19.84 12.39
C ASP A 69 -23.17 18.62 11.53
N GLY A 70 -22.17 17.95 10.94
CA GLY A 70 -22.32 16.77 10.11
C GLY A 70 -22.28 15.43 10.87
N LEU A 71 -22.06 15.48 12.18
CA LEU A 71 -21.91 14.30 13.01
C LEU A 71 -23.25 13.84 13.58
N ILE A 72 -23.45 12.52 13.65
CA ILE A 72 -24.65 11.89 14.20
C ILE A 72 -24.27 10.90 15.32
N PRO A 73 -25.14 10.70 16.33
CA PRO A 73 -24.93 9.69 17.37
C PRO A 73 -24.93 8.28 16.80
N TRP A 74 -23.92 7.49 17.14
CA TRP A 74 -23.84 6.08 16.77
C TRP A 74 -24.55 5.21 17.80
N ASN A 75 -25.46 4.34 17.33
CA ASN A 75 -26.20 3.40 18.18
C ASN A 75 -26.94 4.08 19.38
N GLY A 76 -27.35 5.34 19.20
CA GLY A 76 -27.99 6.15 20.25
C GLY A 76 -27.06 6.69 21.34
N ALA A 77 -25.76 6.42 21.28
CA ALA A 77 -24.76 6.93 22.21
C ALA A 77 -24.31 8.34 21.81
N GLN A 78 -24.46 9.32 22.71
CA GLN A 78 -24.20 10.75 22.43
C GLN A 78 -22.72 11.12 22.44
N ASP A 79 -21.91 10.31 23.11
CA ASP A 79 -20.46 10.44 23.21
C ASP A 79 -19.72 9.80 22.02
N ASN A 80 -20.40 8.92 21.28
CA ASN A 80 -19.85 8.25 20.11
C ASN A 80 -20.47 8.82 18.83
N LEU A 81 -19.83 9.85 18.29
CA LEU A 81 -20.28 10.55 17.09
C LEU A 81 -19.59 10.02 15.83
N ILE A 82 -20.34 9.89 14.74
CA ILE A 82 -19.85 9.45 13.44
C ILE A 82 -20.28 10.43 12.35
N ASP A 83 -19.56 10.49 11.23
CA ASP A 83 -20.01 11.29 10.08
C ASP A 83 -21.31 10.72 9.51
N ARG A 84 -22.25 11.59 9.10
CA ARG A 84 -23.52 11.16 8.47
C ARG A 84 -23.33 10.33 7.19
N PHE A 85 -22.17 10.42 6.54
CA PHE A 85 -21.79 9.63 5.36
C PHE A 85 -20.83 8.48 5.70
N ASP A 86 -20.53 8.26 6.98
CA ASP A 86 -19.79 7.09 7.43
C ASP A 86 -20.60 5.82 7.10
N GLY A 87 -19.94 4.80 6.56
CA GLY A 87 -20.60 3.54 6.17
C GLY A 87 -21.34 2.86 7.32
N ARG A 88 -20.95 3.11 8.58
CA ARG A 88 -21.65 2.64 9.78
C ARG A 88 -23.08 3.17 9.84
N ALA A 89 -23.34 4.40 9.41
CA ALA A 89 -24.67 5.02 9.43
C ALA A 89 -25.72 4.25 8.59
N LEU A 90 -25.29 3.34 7.72
CA LEU A 90 -26.16 2.47 6.92
C LEU A 90 -26.58 1.18 7.64
N LEU A 91 -26.02 0.87 8.82
CA LEU A 91 -26.37 -0.34 9.55
C LEU A 91 -27.58 -0.07 10.46
N ASP A 92 -28.65 -0.84 10.27
CA ASP A 92 -29.82 -0.79 11.16
C ASP A 92 -29.52 -1.36 12.55
N PHE A 93 -28.59 -2.32 12.62
CA PHE A 93 -28.20 -2.99 13.84
C PHE A 93 -26.72 -3.37 13.80
N TYR A 94 -26.01 -3.04 14.86
CA TYR A 94 -24.64 -3.48 15.10
C TYR A 94 -24.60 -4.33 16.36
N ARG A 95 -24.02 -5.53 16.26
CA ARG A 95 -23.79 -6.42 17.40
C ARG A 95 -22.35 -6.29 17.83
N ASP A 96 -22.14 -5.91 19.09
CA ASP A 96 -20.80 -5.90 19.66
C ASP A 96 -20.19 -7.31 19.60
N PRO A 97 -18.91 -7.42 19.17
CA PRO A 97 -18.22 -8.69 19.21
C PRO A 97 -18.14 -9.18 20.67
N PRO A 98 -18.21 -10.50 20.92
CA PRO A 98 -18.12 -11.01 22.28
C PRO A 98 -16.77 -10.63 22.89
N PRO A 99 -16.71 -10.40 24.22
CA PRO A 99 -15.46 -10.06 24.89
C PRO A 99 -14.41 -11.15 24.62
N GLY A 100 -13.26 -10.74 24.07
CA GLY A 100 -12.19 -11.66 23.67
C GLY A 100 -12.21 -12.11 22.20
N ALA A 101 -13.19 -11.70 21.39
CA ALA A 101 -13.18 -11.95 19.94
C ALA A 101 -12.23 -11.02 19.14
N ARG A 102 -11.50 -10.14 19.84
CA ARG A 102 -10.44 -9.37 19.20
C ARG A 102 -9.34 -10.35 18.81
N GLN A 103 -9.24 -10.62 17.51
CA GLN A 103 -8.11 -11.38 16.98
C GLN A 103 -6.83 -10.61 17.26
N GLU A 104 -5.79 -11.32 17.69
CA GLU A 104 -4.45 -10.76 17.72
C GLU A 104 -4.08 -10.33 16.30
N LYS A 105 -3.53 -9.12 16.17
CA LYS A 105 -3.07 -8.64 14.87
C LYS A 105 -2.04 -9.61 14.36
N THR A 106 -2.16 -9.98 13.10
CA THR A 106 -1.10 -10.74 12.43
C THR A 106 0.14 -9.85 12.33
N HIS A 107 1.32 -10.46 12.28
CA HIS A 107 2.58 -9.73 12.05
C HIS A 107 2.54 -8.85 10.77
N GLN A 108 1.73 -9.22 9.77
CA GLN A 108 1.54 -8.41 8.57
C GLN A 108 0.73 -7.14 8.85
N GLU A 109 -0.33 -7.24 9.67
CA GLU A 109 -1.15 -6.10 10.07
C GLU A 109 -0.39 -5.16 11.01
N GLU A 110 0.42 -5.69 11.93
CA GLU A 110 1.29 -4.87 12.79
C GLU A 110 2.27 -4.03 11.95
N ARG A 111 2.95 -4.68 10.99
CA ARG A 111 3.85 -3.99 10.06
C ARG A 111 3.12 -2.92 9.23
N LEU A 112 1.88 -3.17 8.82
CA LEU A 112 1.11 -2.20 8.04
C LEU A 112 0.71 -0.98 8.87
N ASP A 113 0.34 -1.19 10.14
CA ASP A 113 0.04 -0.11 11.07
C ASP A 113 1.29 0.75 11.35
N GLU A 114 2.47 0.14 11.52
CA GLU A 114 3.75 0.85 11.67
C GLU A 114 4.03 1.75 10.46
N LEU A 115 3.84 1.24 9.24
CA LEU A 115 4.00 2.00 8.00
C LEU A 115 3.02 3.18 7.91
N LEU A 116 1.75 2.96 8.28
CA LEU A 116 0.71 3.98 8.24
C LEU A 116 0.97 5.10 9.25
N ASN A 117 1.49 4.73 10.43
CA ASN A 117 1.86 5.67 11.48
C ASN A 117 3.18 6.41 11.18
N GLY A 118 3.88 6.04 10.10
CA GLY A 118 5.15 6.66 9.70
C GLY A 118 6.33 6.26 10.58
N GLU A 119 6.19 5.20 11.39
CA GLU A 119 7.26 4.64 12.20
C GLU A 119 7.99 3.58 11.38
N GLU A 120 8.83 4.00 10.42
CA GLU A 120 9.74 3.08 9.73
C GLU A 120 10.80 2.61 10.74
N PRO A 121 10.85 1.32 11.12
CA PRO A 121 11.98 0.81 11.87
C PRO A 121 13.20 0.93 10.97
N LEU A 122 14.16 1.76 11.37
CA LEU A 122 15.48 1.84 10.76
C LEU A 122 16.11 0.44 10.81
N THR A 123 15.91 -0.36 9.76
CA THR A 123 16.70 -1.56 9.56
C THR A 123 18.11 -1.08 9.29
N HIS A 124 18.97 -1.21 10.30
CA HIS A 124 20.41 -1.02 10.16
C HIS A 124 20.95 -2.08 9.20
N GLY A 125 20.80 -1.82 7.91
CA GLY A 125 21.49 -2.53 6.84
C GLY A 125 22.92 -2.04 6.73
N GLY A 126 23.83 -2.83 7.29
CA GLY A 126 25.19 -2.99 6.74
C GLY A 126 26.26 -2.06 7.30
N LEU A 127 27.02 -2.54 8.28
CA LEU A 127 28.45 -2.22 8.38
C LEU A 127 29.22 -3.42 8.94
N GLY A 128 30.15 -3.94 8.13
CA GLY A 128 31.46 -4.39 8.57
C GLY A 128 31.54 -5.72 9.32
N ALA A 129 31.97 -6.77 8.61
CA ALA A 129 32.60 -7.92 9.23
C ALA A 129 33.75 -7.47 10.16
N PRO A 130 33.84 -7.94 11.41
CA PRO A 130 35.01 -7.69 12.24
C PRO A 130 36.15 -8.62 11.81
N GLY A 131 37.26 -8.03 11.35
CA GLY A 131 38.50 -8.74 11.07
C GLY A 131 39.12 -9.35 12.33
N PRO A 132 39.90 -10.45 12.22
CA PRO A 132 40.46 -11.14 13.38
C PRO A 132 41.67 -10.38 13.93
N GLY A 133 41.46 -9.63 15.00
CA GLY A 133 42.49 -8.95 15.78
C GLY A 133 42.68 -9.59 17.16
N LEU A 134 43.68 -10.48 17.23
CA LEU A 134 44.69 -10.56 18.29
C LEU A 134 44.25 -10.45 19.78
N MET A 135 44.26 -11.62 20.43
CA MET A 135 44.86 -11.96 21.74
C MET A 135 44.75 -10.98 22.93
N ASN A 136 44.08 -11.41 24.02
CA ASN A 136 44.77 -11.62 25.30
C ASN A 136 43.93 -12.47 26.28
N THR A 137 44.63 -13.42 26.88
CA THR A 137 44.29 -14.29 28.00
C THR A 137 44.34 -13.55 29.33
N GLY A 138 43.38 -13.76 30.24
CA GLY A 138 43.51 -13.27 31.61
C GLY A 138 42.29 -13.52 32.51
N GLY A 139 42.25 -14.72 33.08
CA GLY A 139 41.76 -15.18 34.40
C GLY A 139 40.76 -14.41 35.29
N PRO A 140 40.20 -15.10 36.32
CA PRO A 140 38.83 -14.90 36.80
C PRO A 140 38.72 -14.36 38.24
N ALA A 141 37.46 -14.24 38.69
CA ALA A 141 36.96 -14.15 40.07
C ALA A 141 36.67 -12.75 40.64
N GLY A 142 35.48 -12.59 41.25
CA GLY A 142 35.09 -11.37 41.95
C GLY A 142 33.61 -11.32 42.27
N GLU A 143 33.23 -12.02 43.33
CA GLU A 143 31.95 -12.08 44.03
C GLU A 143 31.44 -10.72 44.58
N ALA A 144 30.14 -10.70 44.92
CA ALA A 144 29.49 -9.90 45.97
C ALA A 144 28.71 -8.61 45.62
N ALA A 145 27.39 -8.80 45.63
CA ALA A 145 26.37 -8.10 46.42
C ALA A 145 25.84 -6.70 46.01
N PRO A 146 24.51 -6.47 46.19
CA PRO A 146 23.82 -5.24 45.80
C PRO A 146 23.74 -4.23 46.95
N LEU A 147 23.67 -2.94 46.63
CA LEU A 147 23.22 -1.92 47.57
C LEU A 147 22.25 -0.95 46.90
N HIS A 148 21.11 -0.82 47.57
CA HIS A 148 20.09 0.21 47.45
C HIS A 148 20.68 1.62 47.36
N LEU A 149 20.04 2.49 46.56
CA LEU A 149 19.95 3.90 46.90
C LEU A 149 18.70 4.53 46.28
N PHE A 150 17.84 5.03 47.18
CA PHE A 150 16.79 6.05 47.09
C PHE A 150 15.98 6.21 45.80
#